data_AF-A0A2M7PVL6-F1
#
_entry.id   AF-A0A2M7PVL6-F1
#
_cell.length_a   1.000
_cell.length_b   1.000
_cell.length_c   1.000
_cell.angle_alpha   90.00
_cell.angle_beta   90.00
_cell.angle_gamma   90.00
#
_symmetry.space_group_name_H-M   'P 1'
#
loop_
_entity.id
_entity.type
_entity.pdbx_description
1 polymer ?
#
loop_
_entity_poly.entity_id
_entity_poly.type
_entity_poly.pdbx_seq_one_letter_code
_entity_poly.pdbx_strand_id
1 'polypeptide(L)'
;SVWLISVKSNMKELLTEKEIQKIELQNELDSVILQHDRIKAAYGEISDSLVSMDSIIQANAKEIKEMLNFKWEYYKIKKKLSRLQVVAQGYVRQMDSIVTINHELTEENLQIKEEIIIEKRKSRQLEEKTEVLTEIVTEAAVLKVYNLTASPMHEKGGGKQVETDKIKRTDLVKVCFTLG
;
A
#
# COMPACT_ATOMS: atom_id res chain seq x y z
N SER A 1 34.61 63.08 34.69
CA SER A 1 35.10 62.08 35.68
C SER A 1 35.44 60.80 34.94
N VAL A 2 36.60 60.20 35.22
CA VAL A 2 37.14 58.97 34.59
C VAL A 2 36.12 57.81 34.58
N TRP A 3 35.24 57.76 35.58
CA TRP A 3 34.13 56.82 35.68
C TRP A 3 33.16 56.86 34.48
N LEU A 4 32.79 58.05 33.98
CA LEU A 4 31.90 58.19 32.82
C LEU A 4 32.53 57.66 31.53
N ILE A 5 33.85 57.77 31.39
CA ILE A 5 34.60 57.26 30.24
C ILE A 5 34.65 55.73 30.30
N SER A 6 34.91 55.15 31.48
CA SER A 6 34.87 53.70 31.70
C SER A 6 33.48 53.11 31.45
N VAL A 7 32.42 53.74 31.96
CA VAL A 7 31.03 53.30 31.72
C VAL A 7 30.69 53.36 30.23
N LYS A 8 31.09 54.42 29.51
CA LYS A 8 30.88 54.54 28.07
C LYS A 8 31.63 53.48 27.28
N SER A 9 32.86 53.14 27.69
CA SER A 9 33.65 52.07 27.09
C SER A 9 32.99 50.70 27.28
N ASN A 10 32.61 50.37 28.52
CA ASN A 10 31.94 49.11 28.85
C ASN A 10 30.60 48.97 28.13
N MET A 11 29.84 50.07 28.01
CA MET A 11 28.59 50.08 27.24
C MET A 11 28.84 49.79 25.76
N LYS A 12 29.87 50.39 25.16
CA LYS A 12 30.24 50.14 23.77
C LYS A 12 30.62 48.67 23.55
N GLU A 13 31.37 48.09 24.48
CA GLU A 13 31.77 46.67 24.47
C GLU A 13 30.54 45.74 24.55
N LEU A 14 29.62 45.98 25.49
CA LEU A 14 28.37 45.22 25.61
C LEU A 14 27.48 45.34 24.35
N LEU A 15 27.44 46.52 23.72
CA LEU A 15 26.71 46.70 22.47
C LEU A 15 27.35 45.92 21.32
N THR A 16 28.69 45.89 21.24
CA THR A 16 29.39 45.09 20.24
C THR A 16 29.19 43.59 20.45
N GLU A 17 29.24 43.12 21.70
CA GLU A 17 29.01 41.72 22.03
C GLU A 17 27.57 41.29 21.69
N LYS A 18 26.59 42.13 22.03
CA LYS A 18 25.19 41.92 21.65
C LYS A 18 25.03 41.76 20.13
N GLU A 19 25.68 42.62 19.34
CA GLU A 19 25.55 42.58 17.88
C GLU A 19 26.17 41.30 17.31
N ILE A 20 27.31 40.87 17.84
CA ILE A 20 27.94 39.59 17.48
C ILE A 20 27.01 38.42 17.78
N GLN A 21 26.45 38.36 19.00
CA GLN A 21 25.50 37.31 19.40
C GLN A 21 24.25 37.31 18.51
N LYS A 22 23.78 38.48 18.08
CA LYS A 22 22.62 38.60 17.19
C LYS A 22 22.92 38.01 15.82
N ILE A 23 24.08 38.34 15.26
CA ILE A 23 24.54 37.83 13.96
C ILE A 23 24.70 36.30 14.02
N GLU A 24 25.29 35.78 15.09
CA GLU A 24 25.46 34.34 15.30
C GLU A 24 24.11 33.61 15.28
N LEU A 25 23.16 34.02 16.12
CA LEU A 25 21.83 33.41 16.20
C LEU A 25 21.05 33.55 14.89
N GLN A 26 21.24 34.64 14.16
CA GLN A 26 20.60 34.84 12.87
C GLN A 26 21.16 33.89 11.80
N ASN A 27 22.48 33.72 11.75
CA ASN A 27 23.11 32.74 10.86
C ASN A 27 22.67 31.31 11.18
N GLU A 28 22.55 30.97 12.46
CA GLU A 28 22.03 29.65 12.87
C GLU A 28 20.58 29.44 12.40
N LEU A 29 19.73 30.46 12.56
CA LEU A 29 18.34 30.40 12.11
C LEU A 29 18.25 30.22 10.59
N ASP A 30 19.00 31.01 9.83
CA ASP A 30 19.02 30.97 8.37
C ASP A 30 19.53 29.61 7.87
N SER A 31 20.52 29.01 8.55
CA SER A 31 21.01 27.67 8.26
C SER A 31 19.93 26.60 8.45
N VAL A 32 19.13 26.68 9.52
CA VAL A 32 18.04 25.74 9.78
C VAL A 32 16.94 25.87 8.73
N ILE A 33 16.58 27.10 8.36
CA ILE A 33 15.58 27.35 7.31
C ILE A 33 16.07 26.82 5.96
N LEU A 34 17.32 27.08 5.60
CA LEU A 34 17.89 26.61 4.34
C LEU A 34 17.91 25.07 4.25
N GLN A 35 18.27 24.39 5.34
CA GLN A 35 18.22 22.93 5.41
C GLN A 35 16.79 22.42 5.24
N HIS A 36 15.84 23.04 5.92
CA HIS A 36 14.43 22.70 5.79
C HIS A 36 13.92 22.87 4.35
N ASP A 37 14.24 23.99 3.69
CA ASP A 37 13.78 24.26 2.32
C ASP A 37 14.37 23.28 1.30
N ARG A 38 15.63 22.88 1.48
CA ARG A 38 16.26 21.82 0.67
C ARG A 38 15.54 20.49 0.82
N ILE A 39 15.16 20.15 2.04
CA ILE A 39 14.43 18.92 2.37
C ILE A 39 13.04 19.00 1.74
N LYS A 40 12.29 20.07 2.00
CA LYS A 40 10.98 20.31 1.36
C LYS A 40 11.03 20.15 -0.17
N ALA A 41 12.06 20.69 -0.83
CA ALA A 41 12.25 20.53 -2.26
C ALA A 41 12.53 19.07 -2.69
N ALA A 42 13.26 18.30 -1.89
CA ALA A 42 13.58 16.90 -2.17
C ALA A 42 12.37 15.96 -2.00
N TYR A 43 11.51 16.21 -1.01
CA TYR A 43 10.35 15.34 -0.72
C TYR A 43 9.04 15.79 -1.42
N GLY A 44 8.98 17.01 -1.96
CA GLY A 44 7.81 17.53 -2.69
C GLY A 44 6.63 17.94 -1.80
N GLU A 45 5.49 18.33 -2.41
CA GLU A 45 4.27 18.81 -1.72
C GLU A 45 3.34 17.69 -1.21
N ILE A 46 3.73 16.42 -1.33
CA ILE A 46 2.77 15.31 -1.48
C ILE A 46 2.19 14.78 -0.14
N SER A 47 2.49 15.38 1.01
CA SER A 47 1.94 14.92 2.29
C SER A 47 1.38 16.06 3.16
N ASP A 48 0.15 15.88 3.65
CA ASP A 48 -0.47 16.73 4.69
C ASP A 48 0.44 16.91 5.91
N SER A 49 1.22 15.87 6.23
CA SER A 49 2.23 15.88 7.29
C SER A 49 3.32 16.93 7.02
N LEU A 50 3.78 17.04 5.77
CA LEU A 50 4.83 17.97 5.37
C LEU A 50 4.36 19.42 5.42
N VAL A 51 3.10 19.67 5.05
CA VAL A 51 2.45 20.99 5.15
C VAL A 51 2.33 21.44 6.61
N SER A 52 1.94 20.53 7.51
CA SER A 52 1.86 20.82 8.95
C SER A 52 3.25 21.11 9.53
N MET A 53 4.27 20.33 9.15
CA MET A 53 5.65 20.53 9.62
C MET A 53 6.21 21.87 9.17
N ASP A 54 6.04 22.21 7.89
CA ASP A 54 6.46 23.49 7.32
C ASP A 54 5.82 24.66 8.06
N SER A 55 4.51 24.57 8.33
CA SER A 55 3.78 25.60 9.09
C SER A 55 4.35 25.81 10.50
N ILE A 56 4.69 24.73 11.20
CA ILE A 56 5.29 24.79 12.55
C ILE A 56 6.69 25.42 12.50
N ILE A 57 7.52 25.01 11.54
CA ILE A 57 8.89 25.53 11.40
C ILE A 57 8.86 27.02 11.06
N GLN A 58 8.02 27.43 10.11
CA GLN A 58 7.86 28.84 9.73
C GLN A 58 7.34 29.69 10.88
N ALA A 59 6.36 29.21 11.65
CA ALA A 59 5.84 29.93 12.81
C ALA A 59 6.93 30.14 13.88
N ASN A 60 7.70 29.10 14.21
CA ASN A 60 8.80 29.21 15.16
C ASN A 60 9.93 30.12 14.65
N ALA A 61 10.28 30.01 13.38
CA ALA A 61 11.30 30.86 12.75
C ALA A 61 10.89 32.34 12.78
N LYS A 62 9.61 32.63 12.49
CA LYS A 62 9.05 33.99 12.58
C LYS A 62 9.14 34.53 14.01
N GLU A 63 8.76 33.75 15.01
CA GLU A 63 8.84 34.15 16.42
C GLU A 63 10.29 34.45 16.83
N ILE A 64 11.25 33.59 16.46
CA ILE A 64 12.67 33.80 16.74
C ILE A 64 13.18 35.08 16.07
N LYS A 65 12.79 35.32 14.81
CA LYS A 65 13.16 36.55 14.07
C LYS A 65 12.58 37.81 14.71
N GLU A 66 11.34 37.76 15.20
CA GLU A 66 10.73 38.85 15.95
C GLU A 66 11.47 39.11 17.28
N MET A 67 11.84 38.06 18.02
CA MET A 67 12.62 38.20 19.25
C MET A 67 14.02 38.79 19.00
N LEU A 68 14.71 38.35 17.95
CA LEU A 68 16.01 38.91 17.53
C LEU A 68 15.95 40.41 17.23
N ASN A 69 14.81 40.91 16.74
CA ASN A 69 14.64 42.30 16.35
C ASN A 69 14.07 43.20 17.46
N PHE A 70 13.12 42.70 18.26
CA PHE A 70 12.33 43.53 19.18
C PHE A 70 12.53 43.21 20.66
N LYS A 71 12.89 41.97 21.02
CA LYS A 71 13.03 41.51 22.42
C LYS A 71 14.32 40.72 22.61
N TRP A 72 15.41 41.45 22.88
CA TRP A 72 16.72 40.84 23.05
C TRP A 72 16.80 40.03 24.35
N GLU A 73 16.62 38.71 24.23
CA GLU A 73 16.71 37.76 25.32
C GLU A 73 17.55 36.55 24.89
N TYR A 74 18.87 36.74 24.80
CA TYR A 74 19.83 35.78 24.24
C TYR A 74 19.54 34.32 24.61
N TYR A 75 19.48 34.00 25.92
CA TYR A 75 19.26 32.63 26.39
C TYR A 75 17.90 32.04 26.00
N LYS A 76 16.85 32.86 25.93
CA LYS A 76 15.53 32.37 25.49
C LYS A 76 15.51 32.12 24.00
N ILE A 77 16.12 33.01 23.20
CA ILE A 77 16.25 32.86 21.75
C ILE A 77 17.06 31.60 21.43
N LYS A 78 18.23 31.45 22.06
CA LYS A 78 19.09 30.27 21.91
C LYS A 78 18.33 28.98 22.22
N LYS A 79 17.59 28.93 23.33
CA LYS A 79 16.79 27.76 23.71
C LYS A 79 15.68 27.45 22.70
N LYS A 80 15.00 28.46 22.16
CA LYS A 80 13.98 28.28 21.10
C LYS A 80 14.62 27.78 19.81
N LEU A 81 15.78 28.31 19.45
CA LEU A 81 16.51 27.89 18.26
C LEU A 81 16.99 26.43 18.37
N SER A 82 17.56 26.02 19.50
CA SER A 82 17.92 24.61 19.73
C SER A 82 16.70 23.68 19.66
N ARG A 83 15.54 24.11 20.16
CA ARG A 83 14.29 23.34 20.01
C ARG A 83 13.86 23.24 18.55
N LEU A 84 13.93 24.34 17.79
CA LEU A 84 13.62 24.35 16.37
C LEU A 84 14.53 23.39 15.60
N GLN A 85 15.83 23.36 15.90
CA GLN A 85 16.78 22.40 15.31
C GLN A 85 16.38 20.95 15.59
N VAL A 86 16.05 20.61 16.84
CA VAL A 86 15.62 19.25 17.20
C VAL A 86 14.33 18.86 16.49
N VAL A 87 13.36 19.77 16.44
CA VAL A 87 12.08 19.56 15.74
C VAL A 87 12.31 19.35 14.25
N ALA A 88 13.09 20.22 13.60
CA ALA A 88 13.42 20.09 12.18
C ALA A 88 14.11 18.75 11.89
N GLN A 89 15.15 18.38 12.64
CA GLN A 89 15.85 17.10 12.49
C GLN A 89 14.96 15.87 12.75
N GLY A 90 14.02 15.97 13.69
CA GLY A 90 13.04 14.93 13.96
C GLY A 90 12.10 14.71 12.78
N TYR A 91 11.75 15.77 12.07
CA TYR A 91 10.91 15.69 10.87
C TYR A 91 11.66 15.14 9.65
N VAL A 92 12.95 15.45 9.50
CA VAL A 92 13.79 14.81 8.46
C VAL A 92 13.74 13.29 8.58
N ARG A 93 14.00 12.76 9.79
CA ARG A 93 13.98 11.31 10.04
C ARG A 93 12.63 10.66 9.74
N GLN A 94 11.54 11.35 10.06
CA GLN A 94 10.19 10.86 9.76
C GLN A 94 9.95 10.81 8.25
N MET A 95 10.42 11.81 7.50
CA MET A 95 10.31 11.80 6.04
C MET A 95 11.17 10.73 5.39
N ASP A 96 12.40 10.53 5.86
CA ASP A 96 13.23 9.41 5.41
C ASP A 96 12.51 8.08 5.59
N SER A 97 11.93 7.86 6.77
CA SER A 97 11.16 6.64 7.04
C SER A 97 9.96 6.47 6.11
N ILE A 98 9.20 7.54 5.85
CA ILE A 98 8.04 7.49 4.95
C ILE A 98 8.47 7.16 3.53
N VAL A 99 9.57 7.74 3.03
CA VAL A 99 10.09 7.45 1.69
C VAL A 99 10.54 6.01 1.58
N THR A 100 11.30 5.51 2.56
CA THR A 100 11.74 4.11 2.58
C THR A 100 10.53 3.16 2.59
N ILE A 101 9.56 3.38 3.48
CA ILE A 101 8.37 2.54 3.57
C ILE A 101 7.55 2.61 2.28
N ASN A 102 7.38 3.79 1.68
CA ASN A 102 6.66 3.92 0.40
C ASN A 102 7.36 3.19 -0.73
N HIS A 103 8.70 3.20 -0.76
CA HIS A 103 9.47 2.45 -1.74
C HIS A 103 9.26 0.94 -1.57
N GLU A 104 9.41 0.43 -0.34
CA GLU A 104 9.18 -0.98 0.00
C GLU A 104 7.75 -1.42 -0.35
N LEU A 105 6.74 -0.65 0.04
CA LEU A 105 5.34 -0.92 -0.30
C LEU A 105 5.08 -0.88 -1.81
N THR A 106 5.79 -0.03 -2.55
CA THR A 106 5.67 0.03 -4.01
C THR A 106 6.24 -1.24 -4.64
N GLU A 107 7.39 -1.71 -4.16
CA GLU A 107 8.01 -2.95 -4.61
C GLU A 107 7.13 -4.17 -4.29
N GLU A 108 6.61 -4.25 -3.06
CA GLU A 108 5.69 -5.32 -2.64
C GLU A 108 4.42 -5.32 -3.50
N ASN A 109 3.85 -4.14 -3.77
CA ASN A 109 2.69 -4.03 -4.67
C ASN A 109 2.98 -4.53 -6.08
N LEU A 110 4.19 -4.32 -6.61
CA LEU A 110 4.58 -4.82 -7.93
C LEU A 110 4.71 -6.36 -7.92
N GLN A 111 5.36 -6.91 -6.89
CA GLN A 111 5.50 -8.36 -6.72
C GLN A 111 4.14 -9.05 -6.59
N ILE A 112 3.26 -8.54 -5.74
CA ILE A 112 1.91 -9.09 -5.55
C ILE A 112 1.11 -9.04 -6.86
N LYS A 113 1.21 -7.95 -7.63
CA LYS A 113 0.53 -7.85 -8.93
C LYS A 113 1.02 -8.90 -9.91
N GLU A 114 2.33 -9.17 -9.94
CA GLU A 114 2.92 -10.21 -10.78
C GLU A 114 2.46 -11.61 -10.36
N GLU A 115 2.50 -11.90 -9.05
CA GLU A 115 2.00 -13.17 -8.50
C GLU A 115 0.51 -13.39 -8.82
N ILE A 116 -0.32 -12.36 -8.67
CA ILE A 116 -1.75 -12.43 -9.02
C ILE A 116 -1.94 -12.75 -10.51
N ILE A 117 -1.13 -12.18 -11.40
CA ILE A 117 -1.21 -12.47 -12.84
C ILE A 117 -0.84 -13.93 -13.12
N ILE A 118 0.22 -14.43 -12.48
CA ILE A 118 0.65 -15.83 -12.62
C ILE A 118 -0.44 -16.78 -12.11
N GLU A 119 -1.00 -16.51 -10.94
CA GLU A 119 -2.01 -17.37 -10.33
C GLU A 119 -3.32 -17.36 -11.13
N LYS A 120 -3.74 -16.21 -11.64
CA LYS A 120 -4.88 -16.12 -12.57
C LYS A 120 -4.67 -16.94 -13.83
N ARG A 121 -3.46 -16.95 -14.40
CA ARG A 121 -3.14 -17.78 -15.58
C ARG A 121 -3.22 -19.26 -15.26
N LYS A 122 -2.66 -19.70 -14.12
CA LYS A 122 -2.75 -21.09 -13.66
C LYS A 122 -4.20 -21.50 -13.43
N SER A 123 -4.98 -20.66 -12.77
CA SER A 123 -6.41 -20.89 -12.52
C SER A 123 -7.16 -21.09 -13.83
N ARG A 124 -6.93 -20.22 -14.83
CA ARG A 124 -7.57 -20.35 -16.15
C ARG A 124 -7.17 -21.65 -16.85
N GLN A 125 -5.89 -22.01 -16.82
CA GLN A 125 -5.41 -23.27 -17.40
C GLN A 125 -6.02 -24.49 -16.69
N LEU A 126 -6.20 -24.41 -15.37
CA LEU A 126 -6.82 -25.48 -14.61
C LEU A 126 -8.31 -25.59 -14.93
N GLU A 127 -9.00 -24.47 -15.06
CA GLU A 127 -10.41 -24.40 -15.48
C GLU A 127 -10.62 -25.00 -16.88
N GLU A 128 -9.80 -24.59 -17.85
CA GLU A 128 -9.79 -25.17 -19.21
C GLU A 128 -9.56 -26.70 -19.16
N LYS A 129 -8.60 -27.18 -18.36
CA LYS A 129 -8.35 -28.62 -18.20
C LYS A 129 -9.51 -29.35 -17.53
N THR A 130 -10.13 -28.74 -16.52
CA THR A 130 -11.29 -29.35 -15.84
C THR A 130 -12.47 -29.45 -16.77
N GLU A 131 -12.72 -28.44 -17.61
CA GLU A 131 -13.79 -28.46 -18.60
C GLU A 131 -13.59 -29.61 -19.60
N VAL A 132 -12.39 -29.72 -20.18
CA VAL A 132 -12.04 -30.82 -21.09
C VAL A 132 -12.18 -32.19 -20.41
N LEU A 133 -11.71 -32.34 -19.17
CA LEU A 133 -11.84 -33.60 -18.43
C LEU A 133 -13.30 -33.92 -18.12
N THR A 134 -14.11 -32.92 -17.76
CA THR A 134 -15.54 -33.12 -17.54
C THR A 134 -16.24 -33.55 -18.82
N GLU A 135 -15.91 -32.95 -19.97
CA GLU A 135 -16.46 -33.36 -21.27
C GLU A 135 -16.12 -34.84 -21.55
N ILE A 136 -14.85 -35.23 -21.44
CA ILE A 136 -14.42 -36.63 -21.63
C ILE A 136 -15.15 -37.58 -20.66
N VAL A 137 -15.28 -37.20 -19.38
CA VAL A 137 -16.00 -38.02 -18.40
C VAL A 137 -17.49 -38.10 -18.74
N THR A 138 -18.12 -37.03 -19.20
CA THR A 138 -19.52 -37.08 -19.64
C THR A 138 -19.71 -37.93 -20.89
N GLU A 139 -18.80 -37.84 -21.86
CA GLU A 139 -18.81 -38.72 -23.04
C GLU A 139 -18.61 -40.20 -22.63
N ALA A 140 -17.69 -40.48 -21.70
CA ALA A 140 -17.46 -41.83 -21.20
C ALA A 140 -18.61 -42.34 -20.31
N ALA A 141 -19.34 -41.45 -19.62
CA ALA A 141 -20.53 -41.78 -18.85
C ALA A 141 -21.72 -42.15 -19.75
N VAL A 142 -21.76 -41.63 -20.98
CA VAL A 142 -22.71 -42.07 -22.02
C VAL A 142 -22.23 -43.42 -22.57
N LEU A 143 -22.70 -44.50 -21.94
CA LEU A 143 -22.49 -45.87 -22.42
C LEU A 143 -23.06 -46.02 -23.84
N LYS A 144 -22.20 -46.29 -24.83
CA LYS A 144 -22.65 -46.57 -26.20
C LYS A 144 -23.20 -48.00 -26.24
N VAL A 145 -24.44 -48.09 -26.70
CA VAL A 145 -25.18 -49.35 -26.74
C VAL A 145 -25.36 -49.77 -28.20
N TYR A 146 -24.89 -50.97 -28.53
CA TYR A 146 -25.00 -51.56 -29.87
C TYR A 146 -25.98 -52.73 -29.85
N ASN A 147 -26.58 -53.02 -31.02
CA ASN A 147 -27.54 -54.12 -31.20
C ASN A 147 -28.75 -54.06 -30.23
N LEU A 148 -29.29 -52.87 -30.00
CA LEU A 148 -30.50 -52.71 -29.19
C LEU A 148 -31.68 -53.40 -29.87
N THR A 149 -32.18 -54.45 -29.22
CA THR A 149 -33.33 -55.23 -29.67
C THR A 149 -34.37 -55.27 -28.56
N ALA A 150 -35.60 -54.92 -28.89
CA ALA A 150 -36.72 -54.94 -27.96
C ALA A 150 -37.76 -55.96 -28.46
N SER A 151 -37.94 -57.04 -27.71
CA SER A 151 -38.86 -58.11 -28.03
C SER A 151 -40.06 -58.10 -27.09
N PRO A 152 -41.30 -58.05 -27.61
CA PRO A 152 -42.51 -58.17 -26.80
C PRO A 152 -42.65 -59.60 -26.25
N MET A 153 -42.75 -59.74 -24.93
CA MET A 153 -42.92 -61.00 -24.21
C MET A 153 -44.32 -61.09 -23.60
N HIS A 154 -44.95 -62.25 -23.79
CA HIS A 154 -46.18 -62.66 -23.12
C HIS A 154 -45.82 -63.67 -22.02
N GLU A 155 -46.32 -63.47 -20.81
CA GLU A 155 -46.09 -64.37 -19.68
C GLU A 155 -47.21 -65.41 -19.62
N LYS A 156 -46.85 -66.69 -19.80
CA LYS A 156 -47.79 -67.82 -19.66
C LYS A 156 -47.79 -68.32 -18.22
N GLY A 157 -48.89 -68.98 -17.84
CA GLY A 157 -49.03 -69.62 -16.52
C GLY A 157 -47.82 -70.48 -16.17
N GLY A 158 -47.24 -70.23 -14.99
CA GLY A 158 -45.98 -70.83 -14.53
C GLY A 158 -44.72 -70.02 -14.79
N GLY A 159 -44.83 -68.72 -15.15
CA GLY A 159 -43.70 -67.80 -15.29
C GLY A 159 -42.89 -67.95 -16.58
N LYS A 160 -43.41 -68.68 -17.58
CA LYS A 160 -42.72 -68.87 -18.87
C LYS A 160 -42.96 -67.67 -19.78
N GLN A 161 -41.89 -66.99 -20.18
CA GLN A 161 -41.92 -65.85 -21.10
C GLN A 161 -41.80 -66.33 -22.56
N VAL A 162 -42.72 -65.93 -23.43
CA VAL A 162 -42.73 -66.29 -24.87
C VAL A 162 -42.88 -65.03 -25.72
N GLU A 163 -42.09 -64.91 -26.78
CA GLU A 163 -42.16 -63.77 -27.71
C GLU A 163 -43.51 -63.74 -28.44
N THR A 164 -44.10 -62.56 -28.65
CA THR A 164 -45.44 -62.41 -29.23
C THR A 164 -45.62 -61.12 -30.02
N ASP A 165 -46.00 -61.24 -31.30
CA ASP A 165 -46.23 -60.09 -32.20
C ASP A 165 -47.56 -59.35 -31.99
N LYS A 166 -48.37 -59.79 -31.02
CA LYS A 166 -49.71 -59.25 -30.76
C LYS A 166 -49.68 -58.27 -29.58
N ILE A 167 -49.83 -56.98 -29.89
CA ILE A 167 -49.81 -55.87 -28.90
C ILE A 167 -50.73 -56.13 -27.69
N LYS A 168 -51.94 -56.67 -27.91
CA LYS A 168 -52.91 -56.95 -26.82
C LYS A 168 -52.48 -58.05 -25.85
N ARG A 169 -51.43 -58.81 -26.17
CA ARG A 169 -50.94 -59.95 -25.37
C ARG A 169 -49.53 -59.73 -24.85
N THR A 170 -48.97 -58.54 -25.04
CA THR A 170 -47.64 -58.21 -24.53
C THR A 170 -47.78 -57.80 -23.06
N ASP A 171 -47.13 -58.55 -22.17
CA ASP A 171 -47.12 -58.24 -20.74
C ASP A 171 -45.80 -57.56 -20.33
N LEU A 172 -44.71 -57.91 -21.00
CA LEU A 172 -43.35 -57.46 -20.70
C LEU A 172 -42.61 -57.11 -22.01
N VAL A 173 -41.62 -56.23 -21.94
CA VAL A 173 -40.72 -55.95 -23.07
C VAL A 173 -39.31 -56.33 -22.65
N LYS A 174 -38.74 -57.33 -23.32
CA LYS A 174 -37.36 -57.74 -23.11
C LYS A 174 -36.45 -56.88 -23.97
N VAL A 175 -35.59 -56.10 -23.35
CA VAL A 175 -34.58 -55.29 -24.05
C VAL A 175 -33.23 -55.97 -23.91
N CYS A 176 -32.67 -56.40 -25.03
CA CYS A 176 -31.32 -56.97 -25.11
C CYS A 176 -30.42 -55.99 -25.84
N PHE A 177 -29.23 -55.77 -25.29
CA PHE A 177 -28.25 -54.90 -25.91
C PHE A 177 -26.83 -55.28 -25.53
N THR A 178 -25.85 -54.83 -26.31
CA THR A 178 -24.43 -54.99 -26.05
C THR A 178 -23.83 -53.64 -25.68
N LEU A 179 -23.10 -53.58 -24.56
CA LEU A 179 -22.32 -52.40 -24.18
C LEU A 179 -20.99 -52.40 -24.97
N GLY A 180 -20.59 -51.24 -25.49
CA GLY A 180 -19.31 -51.05 -26.19
C GLY A 180 -18.69 -49.70 -25.90
#